data_AF-A0A936PCX1-F1
#
_entry.id   AF-A0A936PCX1-F1
#
_cell.length_a   1.000
_cell.length_b   1.000
_cell.length_c   1.000
_cell.angle_alpha   90.00
_cell.angle_beta   90.00
_cell.angle_gamma   90.00
#
_symmetry.space_group_name_H-M   'P 1'
#
loop_
_entity.id
_entity.type
_entity.pdbx_description
1 polymer ?
#
loop_
_entity_poly.entity_id
_entity_poly.type
_entity_poly.pdbx_seq_one_letter_code
_entity_poly.pdbx_strand_id
1 'polypeptide(L)'
;MGRRKPEAIAVDRVSYQMSVKGAVLLALHHEKLAYGFYSHVANQTSDVEVRRLARQFADEELQRVAWLEEWRDKCGPDDEKPFDDPDPPLSQE
;
A
#
# COMPACT_ATOMS: atom_id res chain seq x y z
N MET A 1 -20.36 6.06 6.70
CA MET A 1 -19.12 6.11 5.89
C MET A 1 -18.17 5.05 6.42
N GLY A 2 -17.84 4.03 5.63
CA GLY A 2 -16.91 2.98 6.04
C GLY A 2 -15.51 3.56 6.24
N ARG A 3 -15.00 3.50 7.48
CA ARG A 3 -13.60 3.81 7.79
C ARG A 3 -12.73 2.74 7.13
N ARG A 4 -12.30 2.99 5.89
CA ARG A 4 -11.23 2.17 5.30
C ARG A 4 -9.98 2.35 6.16
N LYS A 5 -9.30 1.23 6.42
CA LYS A 5 -8.02 1.27 7.12
C LYS A 5 -7.01 2.07 6.29
N PRO A 6 -6.07 2.80 6.91
CA PRO A 6 -5.16 3.68 6.18
C PRO A 6 -4.26 2.94 5.17
N GLU A 7 -4.00 1.65 5.40
CA GLU A 7 -3.28 0.75 4.49
C GLU A 7 -4.13 0.23 3.31
N ALA A 8 -5.45 0.38 3.36
CA ALA A 8 -6.34 -0.21 2.36
C ALA A 8 -6.31 0.56 1.04
N ILE A 9 -5.81 -0.09 -0.01
CA ILE A 9 -5.88 0.41 -1.38
C ILE A 9 -7.32 0.27 -1.89
N ALA A 10 -7.83 1.33 -2.51
CA ALA A 10 -9.14 1.30 -3.13
C ALA A 10 -9.14 0.38 -4.36
N VAL A 11 -10.14 -0.50 -4.48
CA VAL A 11 -10.20 -1.52 -5.54
C VAL A 11 -10.24 -0.88 -6.94
N ASP A 12 -10.80 0.33 -7.06
CA ASP A 12 -10.79 1.14 -8.29
C ASP A 12 -9.39 1.61 -8.73
N ARG A 13 -8.40 1.55 -7.82
CA ARG A 13 -7.00 1.93 -8.09
C ARG A 13 -6.12 0.75 -8.48
N VAL A 14 -6.69 -0.46 -8.51
CA VAL A 14 -5.97 -1.69 -8.88
C VAL A 14 -6.51 -2.15 -10.22
N SER A 15 -5.66 -2.13 -11.24
CA SER A 15 -5.95 -2.78 -12.53
C SER A 15 -5.13 -4.06 -12.61
N TYR A 16 -5.72 -5.13 -13.17
CA TYR A 16 -5.01 -6.36 -13.45
C TYR A 16 -3.91 -6.17 -14.53
N GLN A 17 -4.01 -5.10 -15.31
CA GLN A 17 -2.99 -4.68 -16.28
C GLN A 17 -1.86 -3.88 -15.64
N MET A 18 -1.93 -3.58 -14.33
CA MET A 18 -0.88 -2.83 -13.65
C MET A 18 0.42 -3.64 -13.64
N SER A 19 1.54 -2.97 -13.95
CA SER A 19 2.86 -3.60 -13.88
C SER A 19 3.23 -3.94 -12.43
N VAL A 20 4.07 -4.95 -12.24
CA VAL A 20 4.51 -5.37 -10.90
C VAL A 20 5.16 -4.21 -10.16
N LYS A 21 6.01 -3.43 -10.84
CA LYS A 21 6.63 -2.22 -10.28
C LYS A 21 5.58 -1.17 -9.91
N GLY A 22 4.54 -0.99 -10.74
CA GLY A 22 3.41 -0.10 -10.45
C GLY A 22 2.66 -0.51 -9.18
N ALA A 23 2.41 -1.81 -9.01
CA ALA A 23 1.76 -2.36 -7.82
C ALA A 23 2.60 -2.12 -6.55
N VAL A 24 3.91 -2.38 -6.62
CA VAL A 24 4.85 -2.16 -5.51
C VAL A 24 4.91 -0.68 -5.12
N LEU A 25 4.97 0.24 -6.08
CA LEU A 25 4.96 1.68 -5.81
C LEU A 25 3.63 2.14 -5.19
N LEU A 26 2.50 1.62 -5.66
CA LEU A 26 1.19 1.92 -5.11
C LEU A 26 1.06 1.45 -3.66
N ALA A 27 1.52 0.23 -3.36
CA ALA A 27 1.57 -0.30 -2.01
C ALA A 27 2.49 0.54 -1.12
N LEU A 28 3.72 0.83 -1.58
CA LEU A 28 4.71 1.61 -0.84
C LEU A 28 4.17 2.99 -0.44
N HIS A 29 3.42 3.64 -1.32
CA HIS A 29 2.77 4.91 -1.02
C HIS A 29 1.75 4.79 0.12
N HIS A 30 0.92 3.74 0.13
CA HIS A 30 -0.09 3.54 1.17
C HIS A 30 0.53 3.16 2.51
N GLU A 31 1.57 2.32 2.53
CA GLU A 31 2.25 1.98 3.79
C GLU A 31 2.93 3.21 4.42
N LYS A 32 3.48 4.12 3.61
CA LYS A 32 4.01 5.39 4.11
C LYS A 32 2.93 6.29 4.72
N LEU A 33 1.74 6.32 4.12
CA LEU A 33 0.60 7.05 4.68
C LEU A 33 0.08 6.42 5.98
N ALA A 34 0.00 5.09 6.03
CA ALA A 34 -0.40 4.34 7.21
C ALA A 34 0.57 4.54 8.37
N TYR A 35 1.88 4.49 8.10
CA TYR A 35 2.92 4.83 9.07
C TYR A 35 2.71 6.24 9.64
N GLY A 36 2.52 7.24 8.77
CA GLY A 36 2.27 8.60 9.18
C GLY A 36 1.01 8.75 10.05
N PHE A 37 -0.07 8.06 9.68
CA PHE A 37 -1.32 8.05 10.43
C PHE A 37 -1.13 7.45 11.83
N TYR A 38 -0.58 6.24 11.95
CA TYR A 38 -0.42 5.58 13.25
C TYR A 38 0.59 6.32 14.13
N SER A 39 1.65 6.87 13.54
CA SER A 39 2.60 7.74 14.25
C SER A 39 1.92 9.01 14.81
N HIS A 40 1.04 9.62 14.02
CA HIS A 40 0.26 10.78 14.46
C HIS A 40 -0.70 10.41 15.61
N VAL A 41 -1.43 9.30 15.49
CA VAL A 41 -2.32 8.80 16.57
C VAL A 41 -1.54 8.52 17.85
N ALA A 42 -0.39 7.85 17.76
CA ALA A 42 0.48 7.56 18.90
C ALA A 42 0.97 8.84 19.61
N ASN A 43 1.22 9.90 18.86
CA ASN A 43 1.70 11.16 19.43
C ASN A 43 0.58 12.00 20.06
N GLN A 44 -0.64 11.95 19.52
CA GLN A 44 -1.74 12.81 19.97
C GLN A 44 -2.64 12.20 21.04
N THR A 45 -2.73 10.86 21.12
CA THR A 45 -3.62 10.21 22.08
C THR A 45 -3.17 10.46 23.52
N SER A 46 -4.13 10.57 24.45
CA SER A 46 -3.89 10.57 25.91
C SER A 46 -4.00 9.17 26.52
N ASP A 47 -4.62 8.22 25.81
CA ASP A 47 -4.82 6.85 26.27
C ASP A 47 -3.56 6.01 26.04
N VAL A 48 -3.08 5.35 27.10
CA VAL A 48 -1.82 4.59 27.10
C VAL A 48 -1.92 3.33 26.23
N GLU A 49 -3.05 2.64 26.23
CA GLU A 49 -3.24 1.44 25.40
C GLU A 49 -3.36 1.80 23.93
N VAL A 50 -4.09 2.88 23.62
CA VAL A 50 -4.17 3.38 22.24
C VAL A 50 -2.78 3.81 21.75
N ARG A 51 -1.97 4.46 22.60
CA ARG A 51 -0.59 4.84 22.26
C ARG A 51 0.25 3.61 21.95
N ARG A 52 0.17 2.59 22.79
CA ARG A 52 0.93 1.33 22.64
C ARG A 52 0.57 0.66 21.33
N LEU A 53 -0.72 0.50 21.04
CA LEU A 53 -1.19 -0.17 19.82
C LEU A 53 -0.84 0.63 18.55
N ALA A 54 -1.02 1.96 18.58
CA ALA A 54 -0.65 2.81 17.45
C ALA A 54 0.86 2.78 17.15
N ARG A 55 1.71 2.68 18.17
CA ARG A 55 3.16 2.46 17.97
C ARG A 55 3.45 1.12 17.33
N GLN A 56 2.82 0.04 17.80
CA GLN A 56 2.99 -1.28 17.21
C GLN A 56 2.60 -1.28 15.72
N PHE A 57 1.47 -0.67 15.37
CA PHE A 57 1.07 -0.55 13.96
C PHE A 57 2.05 0.31 13.15
N ALA A 58 2.51 1.45 13.67
CA ALA A 58 3.53 2.24 13.00
C ALA A 58 4.83 1.44 12.74
N ASP A 59 5.30 0.66 13.73
CA ASP A 59 6.49 -0.17 13.57
C ASP A 59 6.29 -1.28 12.52
N GLU A 60 5.10 -1.87 12.44
CA GLU A 60 4.73 -2.84 11.41
C GLU A 60 4.68 -2.21 10.01
N GLU A 61 4.10 -1.00 9.86
CA GLU A 61 4.10 -0.28 8.59
C GLU A 61 5.52 0.05 8.12
N LEU A 62 6.39 0.44 9.05
CA LEU A 62 7.78 0.75 8.73
C LEU A 62 8.54 -0.48 8.20
N GLN A 63 8.29 -1.66 8.77
CA GLN A 63 8.84 -2.92 8.26
C GLN A 63 8.33 -3.23 6.85
N ARG A 64 7.02 -3.01 6.59
CA ARG A 64 6.45 -3.18 5.25
C ARG A 64 7.04 -2.21 4.23
N VAL A 65 7.23 -0.94 4.61
CA VAL A 65 7.92 0.06 3.78
C VAL A 65 9.31 -0.42 3.39
N ALA A 66 10.11 -0.87 4.35
CA ALA A 66 11.46 -1.38 4.07
C ALA A 66 11.44 -2.57 3.10
N TRP A 67 10.55 -3.55 3.32
CA TRP A 67 10.40 -4.70 2.43
C TRP A 67 9.99 -4.32 1.01
N LEU A 68 9.06 -3.36 0.86
CA LEU A 68 8.62 -2.87 -0.45
C LEU A 68 9.69 -2.05 -1.16
N GLU A 69 10.52 -1.31 -0.43
CA GLU A 69 11.68 -0.61 -1.00
C GLU A 69 12.73 -1.59 -1.52
N GLU A 70 13.04 -2.65 -0.78
CA GLU A 70 13.91 -3.73 -1.26
C GLU A 70 13.34 -4.43 -2.51
N TRP A 71 12.03 -4.65 -2.55
CA TRP A 71 11.36 -5.24 -3.71
C TRP A 71 11.38 -4.33 -4.93
N ARG A 72 11.10 -3.04 -4.73
CA ARG A 72 11.19 -2.02 -5.79
C ARG A 72 12.58 -2.03 -6.44
N ASP A 73 13.63 -2.17 -5.65
CA ASP A 73 15.01 -2.14 -6.14
C ASP A 73 15.40 -3.45 -6.87
N LYS A 74 14.66 -4.54 -6.62
CA LYS A 74 14.81 -5.81 -7.35
C LYS A 74 13.99 -5.88 -8.64
N CYS A 75 13.00 -5.01 -8.83
CA CYS A 75 12.17 -4.99 -10.04
C CYS A 75 13.04 -4.70 -11.28
N GLY A 76 12.98 -5.62 -12.25
CA GLY A 76 13.66 -5.51 -13.53
C GLY A 76 12.85 -4.75 -14.59
N PRO A 77 13.40 -4.61 -15.81
CA PRO A 77 12.73 -3.90 -16.91
C PRO A 77 11.43 -4.57 -17.39
N ASP A 78 11.26 -5.88 -17.18
CA ASP A 78 10.00 -6.57 -17.51
C ASP A 78 8.89 -6.32 -16.46
N ASP A 79 9.26 -5.98 -15.22
CA ASP A 79 8.32 -5.62 -14.16
C ASP A 79 7.72 -4.22 -14.34
N GLU A 80 8.22 -3.44 -15.30
CA GLU A 80 7.71 -2.12 -15.67
C GLU A 80 6.57 -2.19 -16.69
N LYS A 81 6.51 -3.28 -17.47
CA LYS A 81 5.51 -3.43 -18.52
C LYS A 81 4.15 -3.79 -17.91
N PRO A 82 3.09 -3.07 -18.29
CA PRO A 82 1.72 -3.52 -18.05
C PRO A 82 1.52 -4.94 -18.56
N PHE A 83 0.72 -5.74 -17.86
CA PHE A 83 0.35 -7.06 -18.36
C PHE A 83 -0.48 -6.87 -19.65
N ASP A 84 0.06 -7.32 -20.77
CA ASP A 84 -0.61 -7.27 -22.07
C ASP A 84 -1.55 -8.47 -22.16
N ASP A 85 -2.84 -8.21 -21.95
CA ASP A 85 -3.89 -9.21 -22.02
C ASP A 85 -4.38 -9.32 -23.48
N PRO A 86 -4.09 -10.44 -24.19
CA PRO A 86 -4.46 -10.59 -25.59
C PRO A 86 -5.97 -10.74 -25.82
N ASP A 87 -6.75 -10.99 -24.76
CA ASP A 87 -8.22 -11.10 -24.82
C ASP A 87 -8.87 -9.97 -24.00
N PRO A 88 -9.04 -8.77 -24.58
CA PRO A 88 -9.69 -7.67 -23.88
C PRO A 88 -11.11 -8.06 -23.42
N PRO A 89 -11.58 -7.54 -22.28
CA PRO A 89 -12.90 -7.87 -21.77
C PRO A 89 -13.94 -7.60 -22.86
N LEU A 90 -14.77 -8.62 -23.15
CA LEU A 90 -15.91 -8.50 -24.05
C LEU A 90 -16.68 -7.25 -23.67
N SER A 91 -16.63 -6.24 -24.55
CA SER A 91 -17.46 -5.05 -24.41
C SER A 91 -18.90 -5.54 -24.45
N GLN A 92 -19.59 -5.52 -23.31
CA GLN A 92 -21.03 -5.74 -23.29
C GLN A 92 -21.65 -4.48 -23.91
N GLU A 93 -22.09 -4.60 -25.16
CA GLU A 93 -22.96 -3.61 -25.82
C GLU A 93 -24.31 -3.47 -25.10
#